data_AF-A0A5B1QKH8-F1
#
_entry.id   AF-A0A5B1QKH8-F1
#
_cell.length_a   1.000
_cell.length_b   1.000
_cell.length_c   1.000
_cell.angle_alpha   90.00
_cell.angle_beta   90.00
_cell.angle_gamma   90.00
#
_symmetry.space_group_name_H-M   'P 1'
#
loop_
_entity.id
_entity.type
_entity.pdbx_description
1 polymer ?
#
loop_
_entity_poly.entity_id
_entity_poly.type
_entity_poly.pdbx_seq_one_letter_code
_entity_poly.pdbx_strand_id
1 'polypeptide(L)'
;MQLREQEVRNQVREKASLETAIRDMHQEVSTLGTRIKELDVKIADSQAPIKSLELAHKEVESELNTKLHRAQQASQELNMSIDRLEESSKTIERYIRDKRARKLKDCAVKIEEIEANIQESVIEVENVRKAIGQIDKALNEGSATLSNLRDNVRIQKLLRDIAAAQASIDSYDMEEAARAKRNFDEKYQLEKNRETEMQSKNAHIGGELKSDKEQLKTLERDLRDFKDINKKYTDQLIKVKMSDMANNDLEKYAKALDNAIMKYHSMKMEEVNDTMRHLWNKTYQGTDIDGIKIRSEGEGGASKRSYNYRVVMTKDQVEMDMRGRCSAGQKMLASIIIRLALSDSFGQNCGILALDEPTNALDTDNIDALAASLVDIINERKSRANFQLIIITHDENFLRKLGQSDVMEYYWRVSRDSRQKSVIERQRFG
;
A
#
# COMPACT_ATOMS: atom_id res chain seq x y z
N MET A 1 -92.13 -30.18 43.26
CA MET A 1 -92.06 -31.46 42.49
C MET A 1 -91.97 -31.22 40.99
N GLN A 2 -92.79 -30.33 40.41
CA GLN A 2 -92.79 -30.04 38.96
C GLN A 2 -91.48 -29.43 38.41
N LEU A 3 -90.77 -28.60 39.18
CA LEU A 3 -89.48 -28.02 38.72
C LEU A 3 -88.38 -29.08 38.49
N ARG A 4 -88.29 -30.09 39.36
CA ARG A 4 -87.30 -31.18 39.26
C ARG A 4 -87.55 -32.09 38.06
N GLU A 5 -88.81 -32.33 37.68
CA GLU A 5 -89.14 -33.16 36.51
C GLU A 5 -88.74 -32.45 35.20
N GLN A 6 -88.91 -31.13 35.14
CA GLN A 6 -88.52 -30.32 34.00
C GLN A 6 -86.99 -30.21 33.85
N GLU A 7 -86.28 -30.14 34.97
CA GLU A 7 -84.82 -30.13 35.04
C GLU A 7 -84.20 -31.46 34.58
N VAL A 8 -84.77 -32.60 35.01
CA VAL A 8 -84.35 -33.93 34.55
C VAL A 8 -84.65 -34.14 33.06
N ARG A 9 -85.80 -33.66 32.54
CA ARG A 9 -86.08 -33.73 31.09
C ARG A 9 -85.11 -32.88 30.27
N ASN A 10 -84.70 -31.72 30.77
CA ASN A 10 -83.67 -30.91 30.13
C ASN A 10 -82.31 -31.61 30.14
N GLN A 11 -81.90 -32.23 31.26
CA GLN A 11 -80.65 -32.99 31.34
C GLN A 11 -80.64 -34.21 30.38
N VAL A 12 -81.78 -34.89 30.20
CA VAL A 12 -81.89 -35.99 29.23
C VAL A 12 -81.80 -35.50 27.79
N ARG A 13 -82.41 -34.35 27.45
CA ARG A 13 -82.25 -33.71 26.14
C ARG A 13 -80.81 -33.24 25.89
N GLU A 14 -80.19 -32.67 26.91
CA GLU A 14 -78.81 -32.19 26.84
C GLU A 14 -77.84 -33.37 26.66
N LYS A 15 -78.03 -34.46 27.40
CA LYS A 15 -77.28 -35.72 27.21
C LYS A 15 -77.46 -36.29 25.81
N ALA A 16 -78.69 -36.35 25.29
CA ALA A 16 -78.95 -36.81 23.94
C ALA A 16 -78.26 -35.92 22.89
N SER A 17 -78.27 -34.59 23.09
CA SER A 17 -77.60 -33.63 22.21
C SER A 17 -76.06 -33.79 22.23
N LEU A 18 -75.49 -34.03 23.41
CA LEU A 18 -74.06 -34.30 23.59
C LEU A 18 -73.66 -35.65 22.98
N GLU A 19 -74.50 -36.68 23.07
CA GLU A 19 -74.26 -37.98 22.43
C GLU A 19 -74.25 -37.88 20.91
N THR A 20 -75.13 -37.06 20.31
CA THR A 20 -75.05 -36.73 18.88
C THR A 20 -73.79 -35.94 18.54
N ALA A 21 -73.45 -34.90 19.32
CA ALA A 21 -72.25 -34.10 19.07
C ALA A 21 -70.96 -34.92 19.18
N ILE A 22 -70.88 -35.86 20.13
CA ILE A 22 -69.77 -36.80 20.26
C ILE A 22 -69.68 -37.70 19.03
N ARG A 23 -70.81 -38.18 18.51
CA ARG A 23 -70.85 -39.05 17.33
C ARG A 23 -70.40 -38.30 16.08
N ASP A 24 -70.84 -37.05 15.92
CA ASP A 24 -70.44 -36.17 14.82
C ASP A 24 -68.94 -35.84 14.90
N MET A 25 -68.42 -35.51 16.10
CA MET A 25 -66.98 -35.30 16.31
C MET A 25 -66.14 -36.56 16.02
N HIS A 26 -66.61 -37.76 16.37
CA HIS A 26 -65.90 -39.00 16.02
C HIS A 26 -65.88 -39.23 14.50
N GLN A 27 -66.97 -38.89 13.81
CA GLN A 27 -67.04 -38.98 12.36
C GLN A 27 -66.11 -37.95 11.71
N GLU A 28 -66.06 -36.71 12.21
CA GLU A 28 -65.11 -35.69 11.77
C GLU A 28 -63.66 -36.14 11.98
N VAL A 29 -63.30 -36.64 13.17
CA VAL A 29 -61.96 -37.17 13.46
C VAL A 29 -61.57 -38.29 12.50
N SER A 30 -62.51 -39.19 12.18
CA SER A 30 -62.28 -40.25 11.19
C SER A 30 -62.01 -39.69 9.79
N THR A 31 -62.82 -38.73 9.33
CA THR A 31 -62.62 -38.09 8.03
C THR A 31 -61.31 -37.30 7.95
N LEU A 32 -60.96 -36.55 8.99
CA LEU A 32 -59.69 -35.85 9.10
C LEU A 32 -58.51 -36.84 9.13
N GLY A 33 -58.65 -37.97 9.81
CA GLY A 33 -57.66 -39.05 9.83
C GLY A 33 -57.43 -39.66 8.44
N THR A 34 -58.48 -39.87 7.65
CA THR A 34 -58.33 -40.29 6.24
C THR A 34 -57.67 -39.22 5.39
N ARG A 35 -58.00 -37.94 5.62
CA ARG A 35 -57.43 -36.82 4.87
C ARG A 35 -55.94 -36.60 5.15
N ILE A 36 -55.51 -36.80 6.40
CA ILE A 36 -54.09 -36.77 6.79
C ILE A 36 -53.32 -37.85 6.04
N LYS A 37 -53.83 -39.10 6.01
CA LYS A 37 -53.18 -40.18 5.26
C LYS A 37 -53.08 -39.89 3.75
N GLU A 38 -54.12 -39.32 3.15
CA GLU A 38 -54.07 -38.87 1.75
C GLU A 38 -53.01 -37.79 1.52
N LEU A 39 -52.88 -36.84 2.45
CA LEU A 39 -51.88 -35.78 2.37
C LEU A 39 -50.46 -36.31 2.57
N ASP A 40 -50.26 -37.26 3.48
CA ASP A 40 -48.95 -37.89 3.71
C ASP A 40 -48.44 -38.63 2.47
N VAL A 41 -49.33 -39.34 1.76
CA VAL A 41 -48.99 -39.99 0.47
C VAL A 41 -48.61 -38.93 -0.57
N LYS A 42 -49.38 -37.84 -0.68
CA LYS A 42 -49.05 -36.73 -1.61
C LYS A 42 -47.74 -36.04 -1.27
N ILE A 43 -47.41 -35.89 0.00
CA ILE A 43 -46.13 -35.32 0.46
C ILE A 43 -44.98 -36.27 0.08
N ALA A 44 -45.12 -37.58 0.32
CA ALA A 44 -44.12 -38.57 -0.05
C ALA A 44 -43.88 -38.62 -1.56
N ASP A 45 -44.95 -38.61 -2.37
CA ASP A 45 -44.87 -38.59 -3.83
C ASP A 45 -44.21 -37.31 -4.35
N SER A 46 -44.39 -36.18 -3.66
CA SER A 46 -43.78 -34.88 -4.03
C SER A 46 -42.32 -34.75 -3.59
N GLN A 47 -41.85 -35.52 -2.61
CA GLN A 47 -40.45 -35.47 -2.15
C GLN A 47 -39.47 -36.04 -3.18
N ALA A 48 -39.85 -37.08 -3.92
CA ALA A 48 -39.00 -37.67 -4.96
C ALA A 48 -38.64 -36.68 -6.11
N PRO A 49 -39.58 -35.95 -6.72
CA PRO A 49 -39.27 -34.95 -7.74
C PRO A 49 -38.53 -33.73 -7.18
N ILE A 50 -38.77 -33.34 -5.92
CA ILE A 50 -38.00 -32.27 -5.27
C ILE A 50 -36.52 -32.67 -5.16
N LYS A 51 -36.24 -33.89 -4.68
CA LYS A 51 -34.86 -34.39 -4.56
C LYS A 51 -34.15 -34.51 -5.91
N SER A 52 -34.86 -34.92 -6.97
CA SER A 52 -34.26 -34.99 -8.31
C SER A 52 -33.97 -33.59 -8.88
N LEU A 53 -34.84 -32.61 -8.63
CA LEU A 53 -34.61 -31.20 -8.98
C LEU A 53 -33.44 -30.59 -8.21
N GLU A 54 -33.31 -30.89 -6.91
CA GLU A 54 -32.17 -30.45 -6.08
C GLU A 54 -30.84 -31.00 -6.60
N LEU A 55 -30.81 -32.28 -6.99
CA LEU A 55 -29.63 -32.90 -7.59
C LEU A 55 -29.27 -32.25 -8.94
N ALA A 56 -30.25 -32.07 -9.82
CA ALA A 56 -30.04 -31.41 -11.11
C ALA A 56 -29.58 -29.94 -10.94
N HIS A 57 -30.14 -29.21 -9.96
CA HIS A 57 -29.71 -27.86 -9.64
C HIS A 57 -28.24 -27.82 -9.20
N LYS A 58 -27.84 -28.75 -8.33
CA LYS A 58 -26.46 -28.85 -7.83
C LYS A 58 -25.46 -29.22 -8.94
N GLU A 59 -25.86 -30.07 -9.89
CA GLU A 59 -25.05 -30.38 -11.07
C GLU A 59 -24.85 -29.14 -11.96
N VAL A 60 -25.93 -28.41 -12.25
CA VAL A 60 -25.86 -27.17 -13.04
C VAL A 60 -25.04 -26.09 -12.33
N GLU A 61 -25.18 -25.95 -11.02
CA GLU A 61 -24.39 -25.02 -10.21
C GLU A 61 -22.89 -25.36 -10.24
N SER A 62 -22.56 -26.65 -10.13
CA SER A 62 -21.18 -27.13 -10.26
C SER A 62 -20.61 -26.81 -11.65
N GLU A 63 -21.35 -27.10 -12.73
CA GLU A 63 -20.93 -26.77 -14.09
C GLU A 63 -20.73 -25.26 -14.28
N LEU A 64 -21.65 -24.44 -13.77
CA LEU A 64 -21.56 -22.97 -13.88
C LEU A 64 -20.32 -22.45 -13.15
N ASN A 65 -20.04 -22.96 -11.95
CA ASN A 65 -18.85 -22.60 -11.17
C ASN A 65 -17.56 -22.99 -11.90
N THR A 66 -17.51 -24.15 -12.56
CA THR A 66 -16.33 -24.52 -13.37
C THR A 66 -16.13 -23.61 -14.58
N LYS A 67 -17.21 -23.22 -15.26
CA LYS A 67 -17.16 -22.26 -16.38
C LYS A 67 -16.72 -20.87 -15.91
N LEU A 68 -17.24 -20.41 -14.77
CA LEU A 68 -16.87 -19.14 -14.15
C LEU A 68 -15.39 -19.13 -13.79
N HIS A 69 -14.88 -20.21 -13.18
CA HIS A 69 -13.47 -20.30 -12.81
C HIS A 69 -12.56 -20.28 -14.04
N ARG A 70 -12.91 -20.99 -15.12
CA ARG A 70 -12.16 -20.96 -16.39
C ARG A 70 -12.16 -19.56 -17.02
N ALA A 71 -13.30 -18.87 -17.01
CA ALA A 71 -13.40 -17.50 -17.53
C ALA A 71 -12.57 -16.51 -16.70
N GLN A 72 -12.55 -16.66 -15.37
CA GLN A 72 -11.72 -15.86 -14.48
C GLN A 72 -10.22 -16.09 -14.72
N GLN A 73 -9.79 -17.36 -14.87
CA GLN A 73 -8.40 -17.67 -15.21
C GLN A 73 -7.98 -17.07 -16.55
N ALA A 74 -8.81 -17.23 -17.59
CA ALA A 74 -8.54 -16.65 -18.90
C ALA A 74 -8.46 -15.11 -18.84
N SER A 75 -9.35 -14.46 -18.08
CA SER A 75 -9.30 -13.01 -17.87
C SER A 75 -8.03 -12.57 -17.13
N GLN A 76 -7.57 -13.35 -16.16
CA GLN A 76 -6.34 -13.05 -15.41
C GLN A 76 -5.10 -13.17 -16.30
N GLU A 77 -5.03 -14.23 -17.12
CA GLU A 77 -3.94 -14.40 -18.11
C GLU A 77 -3.93 -13.25 -19.13
N LEU A 78 -5.10 -12.83 -19.62
CA LEU A 78 -5.21 -11.72 -20.55
C LEU A 78 -4.73 -10.41 -19.93
N ASN A 79 -5.12 -10.12 -18.68
CA ASN A 79 -4.65 -8.93 -17.96
C ASN A 79 -3.13 -8.95 -17.76
N MET A 80 -2.55 -10.10 -17.38
CA MET A 80 -1.09 -10.22 -17.29
C MET A 80 -0.40 -9.99 -18.64
N SER A 81 -1.02 -10.40 -19.74
CA SER A 81 -0.49 -10.14 -21.08
C SER A 81 -0.55 -8.66 -21.44
N ILE A 82 -1.62 -7.94 -21.06
CA ILE A 82 -1.78 -6.50 -21.25
C ILE A 82 -0.73 -5.73 -20.45
N ASP A 83 -0.52 -6.08 -19.18
CA ASP A 83 0.49 -5.44 -18.32
C ASP A 83 1.90 -5.55 -18.91
N ARG A 84 2.26 -6.74 -19.42
CA ARG A 84 3.54 -6.97 -20.10
C ARG A 84 3.69 -6.13 -21.38
N LEU A 85 2.59 -5.96 -22.12
CA LEU A 85 2.56 -5.20 -23.36
C LEU A 85 2.69 -3.70 -23.07
N GLU A 86 2.05 -3.20 -22.00
CA GLU A 86 2.23 -1.83 -21.53
C GLU A 86 3.65 -1.54 -21.06
N GLU A 87 4.27 -2.45 -20.32
CA GLU A 87 5.66 -2.29 -19.87
C GLU A 87 6.64 -2.26 -21.05
N SER A 88 6.43 -3.12 -22.04
CA SER A 88 7.18 -3.14 -23.28
C SER A 88 6.97 -1.84 -24.07
N SER A 89 5.73 -1.35 -24.16
CA SER A 89 5.39 -0.08 -24.82
C SER A 89 6.06 1.11 -24.14
N LYS A 90 6.03 1.19 -22.80
CA LYS A 90 6.72 2.22 -22.01
C LYS A 90 8.23 2.23 -22.30
N THR A 91 8.83 1.05 -22.46
CA THR A 91 10.26 0.91 -22.78
C THR A 91 10.57 1.43 -24.19
N ILE A 92 9.72 1.11 -25.17
CA ILE A 92 9.83 1.60 -26.55
C ILE A 92 9.62 3.12 -26.60
N GLU A 93 8.60 3.64 -25.93
CA GLU A 93 8.34 5.08 -25.85
C GLU A 93 9.49 5.83 -25.20
N ARG A 94 10.10 5.27 -24.14
CA ARG A 94 11.29 5.85 -23.52
C ARG A 94 12.47 5.86 -24.49
N TYR A 95 12.68 4.79 -25.26
CA TYR A 95 13.73 4.74 -26.28
C TYR A 95 13.54 5.81 -27.37
N ILE A 96 12.31 6.01 -27.82
CA ILE A 96 11.93 7.03 -28.82
C ILE A 96 12.08 8.44 -28.23
N ARG A 97 11.54 8.69 -27.02
CA ARG A 97 11.59 9.98 -26.30
C ARG A 97 13.02 10.42 -26.03
N ASP A 98 13.88 9.50 -25.59
CA ASP A 98 15.30 9.74 -25.31
C ASP A 98 16.13 9.93 -26.60
N LYS A 99 15.51 9.79 -27.79
CA LYS A 99 16.14 9.86 -29.13
C LYS A 99 17.43 9.03 -29.20
N ARG A 100 17.43 7.84 -28.57
CA ARG A 100 18.66 7.02 -28.40
C ARG A 100 19.30 6.63 -29.73
N ALA A 101 18.50 6.41 -30.77
CA ALA A 101 19.00 6.15 -32.12
C ALA A 101 19.83 7.33 -32.69
N ARG A 102 19.44 8.59 -32.42
CA ARG A 102 20.26 9.75 -32.82
C ARG A 102 21.53 9.84 -31.99
N LYS A 103 21.45 9.67 -30.67
CA LYS A 103 22.64 9.67 -29.80
C LYS A 103 23.64 8.58 -30.19
N LEU A 104 23.17 7.39 -30.58
CA LEU A 104 24.03 6.31 -31.06
C LEU A 104 24.74 6.71 -32.36
N LYS A 105 24.03 7.33 -33.30
CA LYS A 105 24.61 7.84 -34.54
C LYS A 105 25.63 8.96 -34.26
N ASP A 106 25.33 9.89 -33.36
CA ASP A 106 26.24 10.96 -32.96
C ASP A 106 27.50 10.41 -32.28
N CYS A 107 27.36 9.37 -31.44
CA CYS A 107 28.50 8.69 -30.84
C CYS A 107 29.35 7.95 -31.88
N ALA A 108 28.73 7.29 -32.86
CA ALA A 108 29.47 6.61 -33.93
C ALA A 108 30.29 7.61 -34.76
N VAL A 109 29.71 8.75 -35.12
CA VAL A 109 30.43 9.83 -35.84
C VAL A 109 31.61 10.36 -35.00
N LYS A 110 31.43 10.56 -33.69
CA LYS A 110 32.51 10.99 -32.80
C LYS A 110 33.62 9.96 -32.66
N ILE A 111 33.29 8.66 -32.70
CA ILE A 111 34.29 7.59 -32.67
C ILE A 111 35.14 7.65 -33.95
N GLU A 112 34.51 7.77 -35.12
CA GLU A 112 35.22 7.92 -36.40
C GLU A 112 36.13 9.17 -36.40
N GLU A 113 35.66 10.29 -35.85
CA GLU A 113 36.45 11.52 -35.73
C GLU A 113 37.66 11.36 -34.80
N ILE A 114 37.48 10.71 -33.65
CA ILE A 114 38.57 10.44 -32.70
C ILE A 114 39.58 9.45 -33.29
N GLU A 115 39.12 8.41 -34.00
CA GLU A 115 39.99 7.46 -34.68
C GLU A 115 40.85 8.14 -35.76
N ALA A 116 40.28 9.08 -36.53
CA ALA A 116 41.03 9.89 -37.48
C ALA A 116 42.10 10.75 -36.80
N ASN A 117 41.76 11.43 -35.70
CA ASN A 117 42.71 12.26 -34.94
C ASN A 117 43.84 11.42 -34.32
N ILE A 118 43.54 10.19 -33.88
CA ILE A 118 44.55 9.25 -33.39
C ILE A 118 45.52 8.87 -34.51
N GLN A 119 45.02 8.56 -35.72
CA GLN A 119 45.88 8.25 -36.85
C GLN A 119 46.80 9.42 -37.23
N GLU A 120 46.27 10.64 -37.24
CA GLU A 120 47.07 11.85 -37.50
C GLU A 120 48.17 12.03 -36.44
N SER A 121 47.82 11.89 -35.16
CA SER A 121 48.79 11.99 -34.05
C SER A 121 49.88 10.91 -34.12
N VAL A 122 49.54 9.70 -34.56
CA VAL A 122 50.52 8.61 -34.75
C VAL A 122 51.53 8.98 -35.85
N ILE A 123 51.06 9.56 -36.95
CA ILE A 123 51.94 10.03 -38.04
C ILE A 123 52.87 11.14 -37.55
N GLU A 124 52.36 12.11 -36.77
CA GLU A 124 53.19 13.17 -36.18
C GLU A 124 54.28 12.61 -35.26
N VAL A 125 53.95 11.68 -34.37
CA VAL A 125 54.92 11.04 -33.48
C VAL A 125 56.01 10.31 -34.26
N GLU A 126 55.65 9.64 -35.36
CA GLU A 126 56.63 8.95 -36.20
C GLU A 126 57.57 9.94 -36.92
N ASN A 127 57.05 11.08 -37.37
CA ASN A 127 57.85 12.15 -37.98
C ASN A 127 58.81 12.78 -36.96
N VAL A 128 58.36 13.05 -35.73
CA VAL A 128 59.23 13.55 -34.65
C VAL A 128 60.31 12.53 -34.30
N ARG A 129 59.99 11.23 -34.23
CA ARG A 129 61.00 10.18 -34.01
C ARG A 129 62.05 10.14 -35.12
N LYS A 130 61.65 10.31 -36.38
CA LYS A 130 62.60 10.41 -37.51
C LYS A 130 63.51 11.63 -37.38
N ALA A 131 62.96 12.78 -36.98
CA ALA A 131 63.75 13.99 -36.74
C ALA A 131 64.76 13.82 -35.60
N ILE A 132 64.35 13.22 -34.47
CA ILE A 132 65.25 12.89 -33.36
C ILE A 132 66.40 11.99 -33.83
N GLY A 133 66.10 10.94 -34.60
CA GLY A 133 67.13 10.04 -35.13
C GLY A 133 68.13 10.71 -36.07
N GLN A 134 67.71 11.74 -36.82
CA GLN A 134 68.61 12.56 -37.65
C GLN A 134 69.52 13.46 -36.80
N ILE A 135 68.96 14.07 -35.75
CA ILE A 135 69.72 14.89 -34.80
C ILE A 135 70.76 14.03 -34.07
N ASP A 136 70.39 12.85 -33.59
CA ASP A 136 71.32 11.94 -32.90
C ASP A 136 72.47 11.48 -33.80
N LYS A 137 72.21 11.24 -35.10
CA LYS A 137 73.27 10.95 -36.07
C LYS A 137 74.24 12.11 -36.22
N ALA A 138 73.72 13.33 -36.43
CA ALA A 138 74.55 14.52 -36.55
C ALA A 138 75.37 14.80 -35.28
N LEU A 139 74.79 14.55 -34.10
CA LEU A 139 75.45 14.72 -32.81
C LEU A 139 76.59 13.69 -32.62
N ASN A 140 76.37 12.44 -33.02
CA ASN A 140 77.40 11.41 -33.00
C ASN A 140 78.55 11.70 -33.98
N GLU A 141 78.26 12.17 -35.19
CA GLU A 141 79.28 12.61 -36.16
C GLU A 141 80.07 13.82 -35.66
N GLY A 142 79.40 14.77 -34.99
CA GLY A 142 80.03 15.91 -34.33
C GLY A 142 80.91 15.52 -33.13
N SER A 143 80.50 14.51 -32.37
CA SER A 143 81.28 13.96 -31.26
C SER A 143 82.54 13.24 -31.74
N ALA A 144 82.42 12.45 -32.82
CA ALA A 144 83.55 11.75 -33.43
C ALA A 144 84.59 12.72 -34.03
N THR A 145 84.14 13.81 -34.66
CA THR A 145 85.04 14.87 -35.18
C THR A 145 85.73 15.65 -34.05
N LEU A 146 85.02 15.96 -32.96
CA LEU A 146 85.62 16.56 -31.77
C LEU A 146 86.65 15.65 -31.10
N SER A 147 86.41 14.33 -31.06
CA SER A 147 87.39 13.35 -30.55
C SER A 147 88.65 13.34 -31.42
N ASN A 148 88.52 13.27 -32.75
CA ASN A 148 89.66 13.29 -33.67
C ASN A 148 90.48 14.59 -33.57
N LEU A 149 89.83 15.74 -33.41
CA LEU A 149 90.51 17.02 -33.19
C LEU A 149 91.25 17.04 -31.86
N ARG A 150 90.63 16.53 -30.79
CA ARG A 150 91.24 16.43 -29.46
C ARG A 150 92.46 15.49 -29.47
N ASP A 151 92.38 14.37 -30.17
CA ASP A 151 93.47 13.40 -30.29
C ASP A 151 94.64 13.94 -31.12
N ASN A 152 94.38 14.71 -32.18
CA ASN A 152 95.43 15.39 -32.95
C ASN A 152 96.17 16.47 -32.14
N VAL A 153 95.43 17.27 -31.35
CA VAL A 153 96.03 18.23 -30.42
C VAL A 153 96.87 17.51 -29.35
N ARG A 154 96.37 16.36 -28.86
CA ARG A 154 97.08 15.52 -27.89
C ARG A 154 98.38 14.95 -28.46
N ILE A 155 98.40 14.49 -29.71
CA ILE A 155 99.61 13.99 -30.38
C ILE A 155 100.67 15.10 -30.50
N GLN A 156 100.30 16.32 -30.90
CA GLN A 156 101.24 17.44 -30.96
C GLN A 156 101.79 17.88 -29.61
N LYS A 157 101.00 17.70 -28.54
CA LYS A 157 101.44 17.98 -27.17
C LYS A 157 102.38 16.89 -26.67
N LEU A 158 102.01 15.62 -26.88
CA LEU A 158 102.85 14.46 -26.53
C LEU A 158 104.19 14.45 -27.28
N LEU A 159 104.25 14.90 -28.53
CA LEU A 159 105.54 15.02 -29.25
C LEU A 159 106.45 16.09 -28.65
N ARG A 160 105.88 17.21 -28.17
CA ARG A 160 106.62 18.23 -27.41
C ARG A 160 107.06 17.72 -26.03
N ASP A 161 106.18 16.99 -25.36
CA ASP A 161 106.45 16.40 -24.05
C ASP A 161 107.50 15.27 -24.14
N ILE A 162 107.54 14.50 -25.24
CA ILE A 162 108.58 13.48 -25.49
C ILE A 162 109.95 14.15 -25.72
N ALA A 163 110.02 15.25 -26.46
CA ALA A 163 111.26 16.01 -26.63
C ALA A 163 111.74 16.63 -25.31
N ALA A 164 110.82 17.15 -24.49
CA ALA A 164 111.11 17.70 -23.17
C ALA A 164 111.50 16.62 -22.14
N ALA A 165 110.86 15.45 -22.19
CA ALA A 165 111.14 14.31 -21.34
C ALA A 165 112.48 13.65 -21.69
N GLN A 166 112.86 13.55 -22.97
CA GLN A 166 114.18 13.07 -23.37
C GLN A 166 115.30 13.99 -22.85
N ALA A 167 115.09 15.31 -22.89
CA ALA A 167 116.00 16.29 -22.29
C ALA A 167 116.04 16.24 -20.76
N SER A 168 114.94 15.82 -20.10
CA SER A 168 114.87 15.63 -18.64
C SER A 168 115.45 14.28 -18.18
N ILE A 169 115.40 13.24 -19.02
CA ILE A 169 116.02 11.92 -18.75
C ILE A 169 117.54 12.02 -18.76
N ASP A 170 118.11 12.86 -19.62
CA ASP A 170 119.55 13.14 -19.64
C ASP A 170 120.03 13.99 -18.43
N SER A 171 119.10 14.55 -17.64
CA SER A 171 119.42 15.55 -16.62
C SER A 171 119.03 15.23 -15.18
N TYR A 172 118.50 14.04 -14.84
CA TYR A 172 118.02 13.81 -13.47
C TYR A 172 118.44 12.53 -12.74
N ASP A 173 118.78 12.79 -11.49
CA ASP A 173 119.35 12.01 -10.39
C ASP A 173 118.26 11.29 -9.57
N MET A 174 118.55 10.08 -9.08
CA MET A 174 117.58 9.11 -8.52
C MET A 174 116.99 9.48 -7.15
N GLU A 175 117.30 10.64 -6.57
CA GLU A 175 116.84 11.03 -5.23
C GLU A 175 115.47 11.76 -5.17
N GLU A 176 114.96 12.26 -6.29
CA GLU A 176 113.69 13.03 -6.29
C GLU A 176 112.44 12.12 -6.38
N ALA A 177 112.57 10.96 -7.04
CA ALA A 177 111.50 9.97 -7.19
C ALA A 177 111.06 9.33 -5.86
N ALA A 178 111.98 9.21 -4.90
CA ALA A 178 111.70 8.66 -3.57
C ALA A 178 110.88 9.63 -2.68
N ARG A 179 110.99 10.95 -2.89
CA ARG A 179 110.21 11.98 -2.18
C ARG A 179 108.80 12.14 -2.74
N ALA A 180 108.62 11.97 -4.06
CA ALA A 180 107.30 12.02 -4.70
C ALA A 180 106.36 10.88 -4.25
N LYS A 181 106.89 9.67 -4.02
CA LYS A 181 106.11 8.51 -3.56
C LYS A 181 105.59 8.68 -2.12
N ARG A 182 106.39 9.24 -1.21
CA ARG A 182 105.97 9.52 0.18
C ARG A 182 104.86 10.57 0.28
N ASN A 183 104.94 11.63 -0.53
CA ASN A 183 103.89 12.65 -0.59
C ASN A 183 102.56 12.14 -1.18
N PHE A 184 102.63 11.16 -2.10
CA PHE A 184 101.44 10.56 -2.70
C PHE A 184 100.70 9.65 -1.70
N ASP A 185 101.43 8.83 -0.93
CA ASP A 185 100.83 7.93 0.06
C ASP A 185 100.16 8.68 1.24
N GLU A 186 100.72 9.80 1.70
CA GLU A 186 100.12 10.62 2.77
C GLU A 186 98.88 11.41 2.31
N LYS A 187 98.94 12.07 1.14
CA LYS A 187 97.84 12.92 0.67
C LYS A 187 96.68 12.14 0.06
N TYR A 188 96.95 11.00 -0.57
CA TYR A 188 95.91 10.21 -1.23
C TYR A 188 94.93 9.58 -0.23
N GLN A 189 95.43 9.07 0.90
CA GLN A 189 94.55 8.49 1.92
C GLN A 189 93.65 9.53 2.59
N LEU A 190 94.17 10.73 2.83
CA LEU A 190 93.37 11.83 3.40
C LEU A 190 92.23 12.24 2.45
N GLU A 191 92.54 12.44 1.16
CA GLU A 191 91.54 12.82 0.17
C GLU A 191 90.56 11.69 -0.16
N LYS A 192 91.00 10.43 -0.12
CA LYS A 192 90.12 9.27 -0.31
C LYS A 192 89.15 9.07 0.87
N ASN A 193 89.60 9.31 2.09
CA ASN A 193 88.71 9.31 3.26
C ASN A 193 87.70 10.45 3.17
N ARG A 194 88.12 11.62 2.69
CA ARG A 194 87.24 12.78 2.46
C ARG A 194 86.20 12.52 1.37
N GLU A 195 86.58 11.85 0.28
CA GLU A 195 85.67 11.39 -0.78
C GLU A 195 84.65 10.40 -0.22
N THR A 196 85.09 9.43 0.60
CA THR A 196 84.23 8.41 1.20
C THR A 196 83.23 9.01 2.19
N GLU A 197 83.67 9.97 3.01
CA GLU A 197 82.78 10.75 3.88
C GLU A 197 81.75 11.55 3.08
N MET A 198 82.18 12.22 2.00
CA MET A 198 81.27 12.97 1.14
C MET A 198 80.27 12.06 0.45
N GLN A 199 80.68 10.88 -0.04
CA GLN A 199 79.76 9.89 -0.62
C GLN A 199 78.75 9.38 0.41
N SER A 200 79.20 9.10 1.64
CA SER A 200 78.32 8.69 2.74
C SER A 200 77.26 9.76 3.06
N LYS A 201 77.69 11.02 3.18
CA LYS A 201 76.77 12.17 3.37
C LYS A 201 75.79 12.31 2.20
N ASN A 202 76.26 12.15 0.96
CA ASN A 202 75.42 12.27 -0.22
C ASN A 202 74.39 11.14 -0.31
N ALA A 203 74.77 9.90 0.06
CA ALA A 203 73.85 8.77 0.12
C ALA A 203 72.81 8.92 1.23
N HIS A 204 73.22 9.41 2.40
CA HIS A 204 72.32 9.69 3.52
C HIS A 204 71.28 10.76 3.18
N ILE A 205 71.75 11.92 2.69
CA ILE A 205 70.88 13.02 2.25
C ILE A 205 70.00 12.58 1.08
N GLY A 206 70.52 11.79 0.15
CA GLY A 206 69.74 11.23 -0.96
C GLY A 206 68.63 10.28 -0.49
N GLY A 207 68.87 9.52 0.58
CA GLY A 207 67.90 8.65 1.22
C GLY A 207 66.79 9.43 1.92
N GLU A 208 67.14 10.42 2.75
CA GLU A 208 66.17 11.31 3.41
C GLU A 208 65.32 12.04 2.37
N LEU A 209 65.95 12.62 1.35
CA LEU A 209 65.25 13.37 0.30
C LEU A 209 64.31 12.49 -0.52
N LYS A 210 64.62 11.20 -0.68
CA LYS A 210 63.71 10.23 -1.31
C LYS A 210 62.52 9.91 -0.39
N SER A 211 62.77 9.68 0.90
CA SER A 211 61.71 9.40 1.88
C SER A 211 60.76 10.59 2.02
N ASP A 212 61.30 11.80 2.13
CA ASP A 212 60.52 13.03 2.21
C ASP A 212 59.68 13.23 0.95
N LYS A 213 60.23 12.98 -0.24
CA LYS A 213 59.45 13.03 -1.50
C LYS A 213 58.31 12.02 -1.55
N GLU A 214 58.49 10.82 -1.01
CA GLU A 214 57.43 9.81 -0.92
C GLU A 214 56.35 10.21 0.09
N GLN A 215 56.72 10.77 1.24
CA GLN A 215 55.76 11.34 2.19
C GLN A 215 54.99 12.52 1.57
N LEU A 216 55.67 13.41 0.87
CA LEU A 216 55.07 14.56 0.20
C LEU A 216 54.03 14.12 -0.84
N LYS A 217 54.35 13.10 -1.66
CA LYS A 217 53.38 12.51 -2.59
C LYS A 217 52.14 11.95 -1.89
N THR A 218 52.33 11.31 -0.75
CA THR A 218 51.24 10.70 0.02
C THR A 218 50.34 11.78 0.61
N LEU A 219 50.94 12.80 1.25
CA LEU A 219 50.24 13.95 1.78
C LEU A 219 49.51 14.74 0.69
N GLU A 220 50.12 14.96 -0.47
CA GLU A 220 49.48 15.62 -1.61
C GLU A 220 48.27 14.84 -2.13
N ARG A 221 48.33 13.50 -2.12
CA ARG A 221 47.19 12.66 -2.49
C ARG A 221 46.07 12.79 -1.47
N ASP A 222 46.39 12.67 -0.18
CA ASP A 222 45.42 12.75 0.90
C ASP A 222 44.76 14.14 0.93
N LEU A 223 45.52 15.22 0.74
CA LEU A 223 45.00 16.60 0.67
C LEU A 223 44.04 16.76 -0.51
N ARG A 224 44.26 16.04 -1.62
CA ARG A 224 43.37 16.02 -2.78
C ARG A 224 42.07 15.26 -2.50
N ASP A 225 42.16 14.11 -1.84
CA ASP A 225 41.03 13.23 -1.54
C ASP A 225 40.13 13.81 -0.44
N PHE A 226 40.73 14.47 0.56
CA PHE A 226 40.01 15.07 1.69
C PHE A 226 39.62 16.54 1.50
N LYS A 227 39.91 17.15 0.36
CA LYS A 227 39.67 18.58 0.09
C LYS A 227 38.25 19.05 0.46
N ASP A 228 37.24 18.25 0.12
CA ASP A 228 35.82 18.58 0.34
C ASP A 228 35.15 17.65 1.36
N ILE A 229 35.91 16.94 2.19
CA ILE A 229 35.33 15.91 3.08
C ILE A 229 34.37 16.51 4.10
N ASN A 230 34.70 17.68 4.65
CA ASN A 230 33.82 18.38 5.59
C ASN A 230 32.52 18.79 4.93
N LYS A 231 32.58 19.33 3.71
CA LYS A 231 31.38 19.70 2.94
C LYS A 231 30.52 18.47 2.64
N LYS A 232 31.12 17.38 2.17
CA LYS A 232 30.42 16.11 1.91
C LYS A 232 29.79 15.53 3.18
N TYR A 233 30.49 15.59 4.30
CA TYR A 233 29.99 15.16 5.60
C TYR A 233 28.80 16.00 6.04
N THR A 234 28.90 17.33 5.97
CA THR A 234 27.80 18.24 6.32
C THR A 234 26.58 18.03 5.42
N ASP A 235 26.78 17.92 4.10
CA ASP A 235 25.69 17.64 3.15
C ASP A 235 24.98 16.31 3.46
N GLN A 236 25.75 15.26 3.77
CA GLN A 236 25.20 13.96 4.11
C GLN A 236 24.50 13.97 5.48
N LEU A 237 25.06 14.68 6.46
CA LEU A 237 24.45 14.85 7.77
C LEU A 237 23.12 15.60 7.67
N ILE A 238 23.05 16.66 6.87
CA ILE A 238 21.81 17.40 6.60
C ILE A 238 20.79 16.45 5.98
N LYS A 239 21.15 15.67 4.96
CA LYS A 239 20.22 14.72 4.32
C LYS A 239 19.65 13.70 5.31
N VAL A 240 20.50 13.12 6.16
CA VAL A 240 20.09 12.14 7.16
C VAL A 240 19.16 12.80 8.18
N LYS A 241 19.53 13.97 8.73
CA LYS A 241 18.71 14.67 9.72
C LYS A 241 17.38 15.15 9.15
N MET A 242 17.36 15.66 7.91
CA MET A 242 16.12 16.05 7.24
C MET A 242 15.20 14.85 6.99
N SER A 243 15.77 13.71 6.58
CA SER A 243 14.98 12.48 6.36
C SER A 243 14.42 11.92 7.67
N ASP A 244 15.21 11.95 8.74
CA ASP A 244 14.81 11.52 10.08
C ASP A 244 13.69 12.43 10.64
N MET A 245 13.82 13.75 10.49
CA MET A 245 12.76 14.70 10.84
C MET A 245 11.48 14.45 10.04
N ALA A 246 11.59 14.24 8.72
CA ALA A 246 10.44 13.94 7.87
C ALA A 246 9.73 12.65 8.28
N ASN A 247 10.49 11.58 8.59
CA ASN A 247 9.92 10.33 9.07
C ASN A 247 9.20 10.50 10.42
N ASN A 248 9.81 11.23 11.35
CA ASN A 248 9.19 11.53 12.65
C ASN A 248 7.89 12.33 12.49
N ASP A 249 7.85 13.29 11.57
CA ASP A 249 6.64 14.07 11.32
C ASP A 249 5.55 13.23 10.63
N LEU A 250 5.91 12.37 9.67
CA LEU A 250 4.97 11.41 9.07
C LEU A 250 4.38 10.46 10.12
N GLU A 251 5.20 9.98 11.05
CA GLU A 251 4.72 9.13 12.15
C GLU A 251 3.76 9.89 13.08
N LYS A 252 4.04 11.15 13.40
CA LYS A 252 3.12 12.00 14.17
C LYS A 252 1.80 12.20 13.43
N TYR A 253 1.83 12.47 12.13
CA TYR A 253 0.61 12.63 11.33
C TYR A 253 -0.20 11.33 11.28
N ALA A 254 0.45 10.18 11.11
CA ALA A 254 -0.21 8.88 11.14
C ALA A 254 -0.90 8.63 12.49
N LYS A 255 -0.21 8.87 13.60
CA LYS A 255 -0.78 8.74 14.96
C LYS A 255 -1.91 9.73 15.22
N ALA A 256 -1.77 10.98 14.79
CA ALA A 256 -2.79 12.01 14.95
C ALA A 256 -4.06 11.66 14.17
N LEU A 257 -3.92 11.19 12.93
CA LEU A 257 -5.03 10.72 12.10
C LEU A 257 -5.73 9.53 12.74
N ASP A 258 -4.97 8.55 13.22
CA ASP A 258 -5.51 7.35 13.85
C ASP A 258 -6.28 7.68 15.13
N ASN A 259 -5.75 8.58 15.96
CA ASN A 259 -6.44 9.08 17.14
C ASN A 259 -7.72 9.88 16.78
N ALA A 260 -7.68 10.68 15.71
CA ALA A 260 -8.84 11.41 15.24
C ALA A 260 -9.94 10.46 14.75
N ILE A 261 -9.59 9.40 14.03
CA ILE A 261 -10.53 8.36 13.58
C ILE A 261 -11.16 7.65 14.78
N MET A 262 -10.37 7.26 15.80
CA MET A 262 -10.92 6.65 17.02
C MET A 262 -11.90 7.57 17.74
N LYS A 263 -11.49 8.82 17.94
CA LYS A 263 -12.32 9.81 18.62
C LYS A 263 -13.61 10.05 17.86
N TYR A 264 -13.54 10.17 16.53
CA TYR A 264 -14.70 10.33 15.67
C TYR A 264 -15.64 9.12 15.74
N HIS A 265 -15.09 7.91 15.66
CA HIS A 265 -15.87 6.68 15.77
C HIS A 265 -16.59 6.56 17.11
N SER A 266 -15.88 6.76 18.23
CA SER A 266 -16.49 6.71 19.57
C SER A 266 -17.58 7.76 19.75
N MET A 267 -17.31 9.01 19.34
CA MET A 267 -18.29 10.10 19.38
C MET A 267 -19.53 9.79 18.52
N LYS A 268 -19.34 9.22 17.33
CA LYS A 268 -20.47 8.86 16.46
C LYS A 268 -21.27 7.67 16.98
N MET A 269 -20.62 6.67 17.57
CA MET A 269 -21.36 5.56 18.19
C MET A 269 -22.14 6.01 19.43
N GLU A 270 -21.63 6.98 20.20
CA GLU A 270 -22.36 7.60 21.30
C GLU A 270 -23.60 8.34 20.81
N GLU A 271 -23.46 9.20 19.78
CA GLU A 271 -24.56 9.93 19.14
C GLU A 271 -25.65 8.98 18.60
N VAL A 272 -25.25 7.89 17.93
CA VAL A 272 -26.18 6.85 17.45
C VAL A 272 -26.90 6.18 18.61
N ASN A 273 -26.18 5.80 19.67
CA ASN A 273 -26.74 5.10 20.82
C ASN A 273 -27.73 5.96 21.60
N ASP A 274 -27.48 7.26 21.73
CA ASP A 274 -28.39 8.17 22.40
C ASP A 274 -29.67 8.39 21.58
N THR A 275 -29.54 8.52 20.27
CA THR A 275 -30.70 8.59 19.35
C THR A 275 -31.51 7.30 19.39
N MET A 276 -30.84 6.14 19.35
CA MET A 276 -31.49 4.83 19.47
C MET A 276 -32.24 4.69 20.79
N ARG A 277 -31.64 5.10 21.92
CA ARG A 277 -32.29 5.03 23.23
C ARG A 277 -33.53 5.91 23.28
N HIS A 278 -33.45 7.13 22.74
CA HIS A 278 -34.59 8.04 22.68
C HIS A 278 -35.74 7.46 21.84
N LEU A 279 -35.44 6.96 20.64
CA LEU A 279 -36.44 6.36 19.75
C LEU A 279 -37.03 5.07 20.32
N TRP A 280 -36.23 4.22 20.97
CA TRP A 280 -36.69 2.99 21.61
C TRP A 280 -37.71 3.28 22.71
N ASN A 281 -37.39 4.20 23.62
CA ASN A 281 -38.27 4.55 24.74
C ASN A 281 -39.60 5.15 24.30
N LYS A 282 -39.65 5.75 23.11
CA LYS A 282 -40.85 6.37 22.55
C LYS A 282 -41.72 5.38 21.77
N THR A 283 -41.08 4.44 21.08
CA THR A 283 -41.75 3.49 20.17
C THR A 283 -42.12 2.18 20.84
N TYR A 284 -41.28 1.64 21.73
CA TYR A 284 -41.49 0.33 22.31
C TYR A 284 -42.41 0.42 23.53
N GLN A 285 -43.53 -0.30 23.50
CA GLN A 285 -44.52 -0.29 24.58
C GLN A 285 -44.35 -1.46 25.57
N GLY A 286 -43.38 -2.35 25.35
CA GLY A 286 -43.12 -3.50 26.23
C GLY A 286 -42.29 -3.14 27.46
N THR A 287 -42.55 -3.80 28.60
CA THR A 287 -41.82 -3.61 29.87
C THR A 287 -40.63 -4.56 30.04
N ASP A 288 -40.31 -5.34 29.02
CA ASP A 288 -39.28 -6.39 29.08
C ASP A 288 -37.90 -5.92 28.62
N ILE A 289 -37.80 -4.80 27.92
CA ILE A 289 -36.54 -4.20 27.45
C ILE A 289 -36.55 -2.70 27.68
N ASP A 290 -35.67 -2.22 28.56
CA ASP A 290 -35.57 -0.79 28.92
C ASP A 290 -34.90 0.03 27.81
N GLY A 291 -34.01 -0.58 27.03
CA GLY A 291 -33.30 0.11 25.97
C GLY A 291 -32.39 -0.79 25.15
N ILE A 292 -32.03 -0.32 23.96
CA ILE A 292 -31.09 -0.99 23.06
C ILE A 292 -29.87 -0.10 22.78
N LYS A 293 -28.72 -0.72 22.54
CA LYS A 293 -27.49 -0.03 22.13
C LYS A 293 -26.59 -0.92 21.29
N ILE A 294 -25.77 -0.29 20.46
CA ILE A 294 -24.72 -0.93 19.69
C ILE A 294 -23.43 -0.85 20.50
N ARG A 295 -22.85 -2.01 20.80
CA ARG A 295 -21.51 -2.13 21.36
C ARG A 295 -20.52 -2.36 20.22
N SER A 296 -19.50 -1.51 20.16
CA SER A 296 -18.35 -1.68 19.27
C SER A 296 -17.16 -2.13 20.10
N GLU A 297 -16.68 -3.34 19.85
CA GLU A 297 -15.46 -3.88 20.45
C GLU A 297 -14.34 -3.81 19.40
N GLY A 298 -13.24 -3.14 19.75
CA GLY A 298 -12.06 -3.08 18.90
C GLY A 298 -11.27 -4.39 19.01
N GLU A 299 -11.03 -5.04 17.88
CA GLU A 299 -10.26 -6.28 17.79
C GLU A 299 -9.14 -6.09 16.75
N GLY A 300 -7.90 -6.47 17.09
CA GLY A 300 -6.77 -6.41 16.15
C GLY A 300 -5.60 -5.52 16.58
N GLY A 301 -4.44 -5.75 15.95
CA GLY A 301 -3.18 -5.05 16.24
C GLY A 301 -3.05 -3.68 15.56
N ALA A 302 -1.95 -2.99 15.85
CA ALA A 302 -1.68 -1.60 15.47
C ALA A 302 -1.78 -1.25 13.97
N SER A 303 -1.75 -2.23 13.06
CA SER A 303 -1.72 -2.02 11.60
C SER A 303 -3.07 -2.24 10.91
N LYS A 304 -3.97 -3.05 11.47
CA LYS A 304 -5.29 -3.31 10.87
C LYS A 304 -6.32 -3.50 11.98
N ARG A 305 -7.10 -2.46 12.24
CA ARG A 305 -8.14 -2.45 13.27
C ARG A 305 -9.41 -3.04 12.70
N SER A 306 -9.90 -4.10 13.34
CA SER A 306 -11.21 -4.67 13.11
C SER A 306 -12.16 -4.17 14.19
N TYR A 307 -13.43 -3.95 13.85
CA TYR A 307 -14.46 -3.62 14.82
C TYR A 307 -15.54 -4.68 14.76
N ASN A 308 -15.80 -5.30 15.90
CA ASN A 308 -16.94 -6.19 16.07
C ASN A 308 -18.10 -5.39 16.66
N TYR A 309 -19.24 -5.44 15.98
CA TYR A 309 -20.46 -4.77 16.42
C TYR A 309 -21.46 -5.82 16.90
N ARG A 310 -22.02 -5.59 18.09
CA ARG A 310 -23.17 -6.35 18.59
C ARG A 310 -24.24 -5.41 19.11
N VAL A 311 -25.50 -5.78 18.87
CA VAL A 311 -26.65 -5.06 19.42
C VAL A 311 -27.00 -5.70 20.75
N VAL A 312 -26.97 -4.91 21.82
CA VAL A 312 -27.32 -5.37 23.16
C VAL A 312 -28.56 -4.66 23.65
N MET A 313 -29.43 -5.40 24.32
CA MET A 313 -30.55 -4.87 25.08
C MET A 313 -30.15 -4.71 26.54
N THR A 314 -30.72 -3.74 27.23
CA THR A 314 -30.55 -3.52 28.66
C THR A 314 -31.88 -3.74 29.36
N LYS A 315 -31.87 -4.51 30.43
CA LYS A 315 -33.02 -4.72 31.32
C LYS A 315 -32.53 -4.71 32.76
N ASP A 316 -33.12 -3.89 33.63
CA ASP A 316 -32.74 -3.81 35.05
C ASP A 316 -31.23 -3.59 35.26
N GLN A 317 -30.63 -2.72 34.44
CA GLN A 317 -29.17 -2.46 34.39
C GLN A 317 -28.29 -3.64 33.92
N VAL A 318 -28.89 -4.75 33.48
CA VAL A 318 -28.16 -5.91 32.92
C VAL A 318 -28.16 -5.84 31.39
N GLU A 319 -26.95 -5.92 30.81
CA GLU A 319 -26.77 -5.96 29.35
C GLU A 319 -26.80 -7.40 28.83
N MET A 320 -27.56 -7.63 27.76
CA MET A 320 -27.65 -8.91 27.08
C MET A 320 -27.60 -8.75 25.57
N ASP A 321 -26.93 -9.65 24.87
CA ASP A 321 -26.95 -9.69 23.40
C ASP A 321 -28.38 -9.96 22.90
N MET A 322 -28.85 -9.17 21.93
CA MET A 322 -30.16 -9.39 21.31
C MET A 322 -30.13 -10.58 20.35
N ARG A 323 -28.98 -10.94 19.79
CA ARG A 323 -28.88 -12.00 18.78
C ARG A 323 -29.34 -13.34 19.37
N GLY A 324 -30.40 -13.90 18.76
CA GLY A 324 -30.99 -15.16 19.21
C GLY A 324 -31.85 -15.08 20.47
N ARG A 325 -32.07 -13.87 21.03
CA ARG A 325 -32.80 -13.66 22.31
C ARG A 325 -33.98 -12.70 22.22
N CYS A 326 -34.26 -12.15 21.05
CA CYS A 326 -35.39 -11.25 20.81
C CYS A 326 -36.48 -11.89 19.92
N SER A 327 -37.72 -11.44 20.13
CA SER A 327 -38.90 -11.84 19.33
C SER A 327 -38.82 -11.28 17.90
N ALA A 328 -39.69 -11.76 17.01
CA ALA A 328 -39.75 -11.26 15.63
C ALA A 328 -40.09 -9.75 15.58
N GLY A 329 -41.08 -9.31 16.36
CA GLY A 329 -41.48 -7.90 16.45
C GLY A 329 -40.36 -7.01 17.01
N GLN A 330 -39.68 -7.46 18.07
CA GLN A 330 -38.54 -6.73 18.65
C GLN A 330 -37.39 -6.57 17.66
N LYS A 331 -37.07 -7.61 16.88
CA LYS A 331 -36.04 -7.53 15.83
C LYS A 331 -36.40 -6.49 14.76
N MET A 332 -37.65 -6.52 14.34
CA MET A 332 -38.15 -5.64 13.29
C MET A 332 -38.11 -4.17 13.78
N LEU A 333 -38.67 -3.89 14.96
CA LEU A 333 -38.65 -2.56 15.56
C LEU A 333 -37.22 -2.05 15.79
N ALA A 334 -36.35 -2.87 16.39
CA ALA A 334 -34.94 -2.51 16.61
C ALA A 334 -34.23 -2.20 15.29
N SER A 335 -34.50 -2.95 14.22
CA SER A 335 -33.92 -2.71 12.90
C SER A 335 -34.36 -1.37 12.29
N ILE A 336 -35.63 -0.99 12.45
CA ILE A 336 -36.11 0.32 12.01
C ILE A 336 -35.43 1.44 12.80
N ILE A 337 -35.39 1.32 14.13
CA ILE A 337 -34.79 2.33 15.02
C ILE A 337 -33.30 2.51 14.73
N ILE A 338 -32.56 1.41 14.55
CA ILE A 338 -31.14 1.46 14.19
C ILE A 338 -30.96 2.19 12.86
N ARG A 339 -31.79 1.92 11.85
CA ARG A 339 -31.71 2.62 10.56
C ARG A 339 -32.01 4.11 10.68
N LEU A 340 -33.02 4.48 11.47
CA LEU A 340 -33.37 5.87 11.75
C LEU A 340 -32.22 6.60 12.45
N ALA A 341 -31.66 6.00 13.50
CA ALA A 341 -30.55 6.59 14.25
C ALA A 341 -29.28 6.73 13.40
N LEU A 342 -28.93 5.71 12.61
CA LEU A 342 -27.80 5.80 11.67
C LEU A 342 -28.03 6.89 10.62
N SER A 343 -29.25 6.98 10.07
CA SER A 343 -29.60 8.02 9.12
C SER A 343 -29.51 9.41 9.73
N ASP A 344 -29.79 9.58 11.03
CA ASP A 344 -29.66 10.88 11.69
C ASP A 344 -28.20 11.25 11.94
N SER A 345 -27.44 10.35 12.56
CA SER A 345 -26.06 10.63 12.96
C SER A 345 -25.07 10.71 11.79
N PHE A 346 -25.33 9.98 10.69
CA PHE A 346 -24.47 9.97 9.49
C PHE A 346 -25.07 10.67 8.27
N GLY A 347 -26.40 10.79 8.19
CA GLY A 347 -27.11 11.24 7.00
C GLY A 347 -27.46 12.72 6.99
N GLN A 348 -26.61 13.61 7.54
CA GLN A 348 -26.86 15.06 7.54
C GLN A 348 -27.20 15.64 6.14
N ASN A 349 -26.76 14.97 5.06
CA ASN A 349 -27.12 15.30 3.67
C ASN A 349 -27.88 14.17 2.93
N CYS A 350 -28.19 13.05 3.59
CA CYS A 350 -28.98 11.96 3.02
C CYS A 350 -30.42 12.07 3.51
N GLY A 351 -31.23 12.75 2.71
CA GLY A 351 -32.62 13.05 3.07
C GLY A 351 -33.60 11.91 2.89
N ILE A 352 -33.21 10.79 2.29
CA ILE A 352 -34.16 9.77 1.82
C ILE A 352 -34.10 8.55 2.74
N LEU A 353 -35.24 8.18 3.31
CA LEU A 353 -35.41 6.93 4.03
C LEU A 353 -36.57 6.14 3.43
N ALA A 354 -36.35 4.86 3.15
CA ALA A 354 -37.38 3.95 2.68
C ALA A 354 -37.61 2.82 3.68
N LEU A 355 -38.86 2.63 4.08
CA LEU A 355 -39.31 1.57 4.98
C LEU A 355 -40.30 0.67 4.22
N ASP A 356 -39.85 -0.54 3.91
CA ASP A 356 -40.68 -1.56 3.27
C ASP A 356 -41.30 -2.48 4.33
N GLU A 357 -42.63 -2.51 4.37
CA GLU A 357 -43.47 -3.21 5.35
C GLU A 357 -43.02 -3.05 6.81
N PRO A 358 -42.99 -1.81 7.34
CA PRO A 358 -42.50 -1.54 8.68
C PRO A 358 -43.43 -2.04 9.80
N THR A 359 -44.59 -2.60 9.49
CA THR A 359 -45.54 -3.15 10.47
C THR A 359 -45.46 -4.68 10.58
N ASN A 360 -44.61 -5.32 9.77
CA ASN A 360 -44.53 -6.77 9.73
C ASN A 360 -44.12 -7.35 11.10
N ALA A 361 -44.89 -8.32 11.60
CA ALA A 361 -44.71 -8.98 12.89
C ALA A 361 -44.76 -8.05 14.13
N LEU A 362 -45.37 -6.86 14.02
CA LEU A 362 -45.73 -6.03 15.17
C LEU A 362 -47.17 -6.28 15.62
N ASP A 363 -47.41 -6.07 16.92
CA ASP A 363 -48.75 -5.97 17.48
C ASP A 363 -49.34 -4.56 17.25
N THR A 364 -50.63 -4.41 17.50
CA THR A 364 -51.34 -3.13 17.30
C THR A 364 -50.74 -1.99 18.10
N ASP A 365 -50.31 -2.25 19.33
CA ASP A 365 -49.81 -1.21 20.24
C ASP A 365 -48.45 -0.67 19.77
N ASN A 366 -47.54 -1.55 19.32
CA ASN A 366 -46.27 -1.12 18.75
C ASN A 366 -46.44 -0.50 17.35
N ILE A 367 -47.42 -0.92 16.55
CA ILE A 367 -47.77 -0.25 15.28
C ILE A 367 -48.18 1.21 15.55
N ASP A 368 -48.97 1.44 16.59
CA ASP A 368 -49.50 2.76 16.93
C ASP A 368 -48.40 3.68 17.46
N ALA A 369 -47.57 3.16 18.35
CA ALA A 369 -46.42 3.89 18.86
C ALA A 369 -45.38 4.17 17.76
N LEU A 370 -45.19 3.25 16.81
CA LEU A 370 -44.34 3.47 15.63
C LEU A 370 -44.91 4.56 14.73
N ALA A 371 -46.22 4.54 14.45
CA ALA A 371 -46.88 5.57 13.66
C ALA A 371 -46.72 6.96 14.31
N ALA A 372 -47.00 7.07 15.61
CA ALA A 372 -46.83 8.31 16.36
C ALA A 372 -45.38 8.83 16.33
N SER A 373 -44.41 7.92 16.53
CA SER A 373 -42.99 8.29 16.50
C SER A 373 -42.53 8.74 15.12
N LEU A 374 -43.02 8.11 14.04
CA LEU A 374 -42.73 8.53 12.66
C LEU A 374 -43.35 9.91 12.36
N VAL A 375 -44.57 10.17 12.82
CA VAL A 375 -45.21 11.50 12.69
C VAL A 375 -44.37 12.57 13.36
N ASP A 376 -43.87 12.31 14.57
CA ASP A 376 -43.03 13.26 15.29
C ASP A 376 -41.71 13.52 14.56
N ILE A 377 -41.06 12.48 14.03
CA ILE A 377 -39.85 12.61 13.22
C ILE A 377 -40.12 13.43 11.96
N ILE A 378 -41.23 13.18 11.27
CA ILE A 378 -41.64 13.94 10.08
C ILE A 378 -41.85 15.41 10.46
N ASN A 379 -42.55 15.70 11.56
CA ASN A 379 -42.86 17.06 12.00
C ASN A 379 -41.60 17.84 12.44
N GLU A 380 -40.70 17.22 13.20
CA GLU A 380 -39.42 17.82 13.58
C GLU A 380 -38.57 18.15 12.35
N ARG A 381 -38.59 17.27 11.35
CA ARG A 381 -37.78 17.41 10.13
C ARG A 381 -38.49 18.14 8.98
N LYS A 382 -39.79 18.46 9.11
CA LYS A 382 -40.57 19.23 8.12
C LYS A 382 -39.97 20.62 7.85
N SER A 383 -39.26 21.18 8.84
CA SER A 383 -38.54 22.45 8.73
C SER A 383 -37.20 22.35 7.97
N ARG A 384 -36.65 21.13 7.80
CA ARG A 384 -35.40 20.89 7.07
C ARG A 384 -35.71 20.59 5.61
N ALA A 385 -35.06 21.30 4.68
CA ALA A 385 -35.39 21.26 3.25
C ALA A 385 -35.17 19.90 2.54
N ASN A 386 -34.49 18.95 3.18
CA ASN A 386 -33.99 17.71 2.56
C ASN A 386 -34.42 16.46 3.35
N PHE A 387 -35.71 16.25 3.62
CA PHE A 387 -36.19 14.99 4.20
C PHE A 387 -37.35 14.40 3.38
N GLN A 388 -37.23 13.13 3.01
CA GLN A 388 -38.16 12.35 2.23
C GLN A 388 -38.26 10.95 2.85
N LEU A 389 -39.44 10.62 3.36
CA LEU A 389 -39.74 9.30 3.89
C LEU A 389 -40.66 8.56 2.93
N ILE A 390 -40.25 7.38 2.49
CA ILE A 390 -41.01 6.46 1.64
C ILE A 390 -41.43 5.28 2.50
N ILE A 391 -42.74 5.03 2.58
CA ILE A 391 -43.30 3.90 3.33
C ILE A 391 -44.05 3.04 2.33
N ILE A 392 -43.74 1.74 2.31
CA ILE A 392 -44.48 0.74 1.56
C ILE A 392 -45.18 -0.14 2.59
N THR A 393 -46.50 -0.23 2.52
CA THR A 393 -47.27 -1.09 3.42
C THR A 393 -48.59 -1.53 2.80
N HIS A 394 -49.07 -2.70 3.24
CA HIS A 394 -50.44 -3.17 3.02
C HIS A 394 -51.36 -2.95 4.24
N ASP A 395 -50.84 -2.39 5.34
CA ASP A 395 -51.62 -2.11 6.55
C ASP A 395 -52.42 -0.80 6.43
N GLU A 396 -53.73 -0.93 6.17
CA GLU A 396 -54.64 0.21 6.06
C GLU A 396 -54.83 0.98 7.37
N ASN A 397 -54.67 0.33 8.53
CA ASN A 397 -54.81 1.00 9.83
C ASN A 397 -53.60 1.90 10.10
N PHE A 398 -52.40 1.41 9.77
CA PHE A 398 -51.17 2.21 9.84
C PHE A 398 -51.22 3.41 8.89
N LEU A 399 -51.68 3.22 7.64
CA LEU A 399 -51.89 4.33 6.69
C LEU A 399 -52.90 5.36 7.21
N ARG A 400 -54.03 4.92 7.78
CA ARG A 400 -55.03 5.83 8.37
C ARG A 400 -54.45 6.67 9.50
N LYS A 401 -53.62 6.09 10.37
CA LYS A 401 -52.99 6.80 11.49
C LYS A 401 -52.01 7.88 11.03
N LEU A 402 -51.23 7.59 9.99
CA LEU A 402 -50.37 8.59 9.36
C LEU A 402 -51.20 9.69 8.67
N GLY A 403 -52.29 9.33 8.00
CA GLY A 403 -53.21 10.28 7.36
C GLY A 403 -53.92 11.23 8.32
N GLN A 404 -54.30 10.76 9.51
CA GLN A 404 -54.96 11.57 10.56
C GLN A 404 -54.07 12.68 11.14
N SER A 405 -52.75 12.60 10.95
CA SER A 405 -51.78 13.54 11.52
C SER A 405 -51.39 14.67 10.56
N ASP A 406 -52.16 14.90 9.48
CA ASP A 406 -51.95 15.93 8.44
C ASP A 406 -50.54 15.95 7.80
N VAL A 407 -49.83 14.83 7.86
CA VAL A 407 -48.49 14.67 7.27
C VAL A 407 -48.54 14.15 5.82
N MET A 408 -49.70 13.69 5.34
CA MET A 408 -49.87 13.15 3.98
C MET A 408 -51.23 13.47 3.36
N GLU A 409 -51.23 13.97 2.12
CA GLU A 409 -52.45 14.28 1.36
C GLU A 409 -52.81 13.19 0.34
N TYR A 410 -51.80 12.52 -0.22
CA TYR A 410 -51.95 11.50 -1.26
C TYR A 410 -51.07 10.29 -0.95
N TYR A 411 -51.49 9.12 -1.41
CA TYR A 411 -50.67 7.92 -1.45
C TYR A 411 -50.72 7.27 -2.84
N TRP A 412 -49.76 6.41 -3.11
CA TRP A 412 -49.69 5.63 -4.35
C TRP A 412 -50.13 4.21 -4.07
N ARG A 413 -51.23 3.77 -4.68
CA ARG A 413 -51.70 2.38 -4.63
C ARG A 413 -51.09 1.62 -5.80
N VAL A 414 -50.36 0.56 -5.51
CA VAL A 414 -49.85 -0.38 -6.52
C VAL A 414 -50.80 -1.57 -6.61
N SER A 415 -51.32 -1.85 -7.80
CA SER A 415 -52.25 -2.96 -8.06
C SER A 415 -51.85 -3.73 -9.31
N ARG A 416 -52.49 -4.88 -9.58
CA ARG A 416 -52.32 -5.63 -10.82
C ARG A 416 -53.53 -5.45 -11.73
N ASP A 417 -53.28 -5.15 -13.01
CA ASP A 417 -54.34 -5.09 -14.02
C ASP A 417 -54.84 -6.49 -14.43
N SER A 418 -55.83 -6.54 -15.31
CA SER A 418 -56.38 -7.79 -15.84
C SER A 418 -55.36 -8.65 -16.60
N ARG A 419 -54.21 -8.07 -16.98
CA ARG A 419 -53.09 -8.73 -17.66
C ARG A 419 -51.93 -9.07 -16.72
N GLN A 420 -52.14 -8.97 -15.40
CA GLN A 420 -51.13 -9.21 -14.36
C GLN A 420 -49.91 -8.26 -14.42
N LYS A 421 -50.07 -7.07 -15.01
CA LYS A 421 -49.04 -6.01 -14.99
C LYS A 421 -49.28 -5.07 -13.81
N SER A 422 -48.19 -4.59 -13.21
CA SER A 422 -48.26 -3.60 -12.13
C SER A 422 -48.74 -2.25 -12.67
N VAL A 423 -49.75 -1.68 -12.02
CA VAL A 423 -50.30 -0.35 -12.27
C VAL A 423 -50.20 0.47 -10.99
N ILE A 424 -49.82 1.74 -11.11
CA ILE A 424 -49.66 2.66 -9.99
C ILE A 424 -50.68 3.77 -10.13
N GLU A 425 -51.54 3.94 -9.13
CA GLU A 425 -52.59 4.95 -9.11
C GLU A 425 -52.42 5.86 -7.90
N ARG A 426 -52.56 7.18 -8.10
CA ARG A 426 -52.52 8.15 -7.01
C ARG A 426 -53.92 8.28 -6.41
N GLN A 427 -54.03 8.03 -5.11
CA GLN A 427 -55.27 8.18 -4.35
C GLN A 427 -55.10 9.28 -3.29
N ARG A 428 -56.17 10.02 -3.00
CA ARG A 428 -56.18 11.07 -1.96
C ARG A 428 -56.64 10.44 -0.65
N PHE A 429 -56.03 10.85 0.47
CA PHE A 429 -56.60 10.55 1.78
C PHE A 429 -57.96 11.26 1.92
N GLY A 430 -58.98 10.49 2.33
CA GLY A 430 -60.37 10.93 2.43
C GLY A 430 -60.74 11.31 3.85
#